data_AF-A0A257VUY3-F1
#
_entry.id   AF-A0A257VUY3-F1
#
_cell.length_a   1.000
_cell.length_b   1.000
_cell.length_c   1.000
_cell.angle_alpha   90.00
_cell.angle_beta   90.00
_cell.angle_gamma   90.00
#
_symmetry.space_group_name_H-M   'P 1'
#
loop_
_entity.id
_entity.type
_entity.pdbx_description
1 polymer ?
#
loop_
_entity_poly.entity_id
_entity_poly.type
_entity_poly.pdbx_seq_one_letter_code
_entity_poly.pdbx_strand_id
1 'polypeptide(L)' 'MAVGTDSVEPTDAVLIIGGGLAGLAAAVGLAQHGSGSTILESCPRLGGRA' A
#
# COMPACT_ATOMS: atom_id res chain seq x y z
N MET A 1 32.09 -16.45 17.32
CA MET A 1 31.25 -15.24 17.27
C MET A 1 30.30 -15.45 16.10
N ALA A 2 29.03 -15.75 16.37
CA ALA A 2 28.06 -16.09 15.33
C ALA A 2 27.58 -14.80 14.65
N VAL A 3 27.65 -14.75 13.31
CA VAL A 3 27.05 -13.70 12.49
C VAL A 3 25.53 -13.90 12.51
N GLY A 4 24.80 -12.88 12.98
CA GLY A 4 23.35 -12.87 12.93
C GLY A 4 22.89 -12.74 11.49
N THR A 5 22.13 -13.72 11.01
CA THR A 5 21.36 -13.59 9.77
C THR A 5 20.02 -12.99 10.17
N ASP A 6 19.93 -11.66 10.18
CA ASP A 6 18.65 -10.97 10.34
C ASP A 6 17.79 -11.28 9.10
N SER A 7 16.93 -12.30 9.21
CA SER A 7 15.87 -12.52 8.24
C SER A 7 14.95 -11.32 8.30
N VAL A 8 15.11 -10.41 7.34
CA VAL A 8 14.13 -9.34 7.11
C VAL A 8 12.90 -10.04 6.57
N GLU A 9 11.94 -10.30 7.45
CA GLU A 9 10.58 -10.65 7.02
C GLU A 9 10.12 -9.52 6.08
N PRO A 10 9.76 -9.82 4.82
CA PRO A 10 9.31 -8.79 3.90
C PRO A 10 8.05 -8.16 4.49
N THR A 11 8.21 -6.97 5.06
CA THR A 11 7.07 -6.14 5.41
C THR A 11 6.48 -5.66 4.10
N ASP A 12 5.38 -6.30 3.65
CA ASP A 12 4.59 -5.91 2.47
C ASP A 12 3.86 -4.57 2.74
N ALA A 13 4.63 -3.53 3.04
CA ALA A 13 4.15 -2.18 3.26
C ALA A 13 4.00 -1.50 1.90
N VAL A 14 2.78 -1.49 1.37
CA VAL A 14 2.48 -0.88 0.08
C VAL A 14 2.01 0.56 0.26
N LEU A 15 2.68 1.51 -0.41
CA LEU A 15 2.25 2.91 -0.52
C LEU A 15 1.65 3.15 -1.91
N ILE A 16 0.41 3.63 -1.95
CA ILE A 16 -0.29 4.03 -3.17
C ILE A 16 -0.33 5.55 -3.24
N ILE A 17 0.15 6.13 -4.34
CA ILE A 17 0.09 7.57 -4.58
C ILE A 17 -1.05 7.85 -5.57
N GLY A 18 -2.08 8.55 -5.10
CA GLY A 18 -3.30 8.87 -5.82
C GLY A 18 -4.50 8.04 -5.34
N GLY A 19 -5.48 8.70 -4.71
CA GLY A 19 -6.75 8.16 -4.22
C GLY A 19 -7.89 8.22 -5.24
N GLY A 20 -7.56 8.17 -6.54
CA GLY A 20 -8.53 8.02 -7.63
C GLY A 20 -9.03 6.59 -7.78
N LEU A 21 -9.90 6.35 -8.77
CA LEU A 21 -10.51 5.03 -9.01
C LEU A 21 -9.46 3.90 -9.13
N ALA A 22 -8.37 4.16 -9.85
CA ALA A 22 -7.28 3.20 -10.02
C ALA A 22 -6.56 2.87 -8.71
N GLY A 23 -6.22 3.88 -7.91
CA GLY A 23 -5.53 3.67 -6.63
C GLY A 23 -6.41 2.96 -5.60
N LEU A 24 -7.69 3.32 -5.55
CA LEU A 24 -8.66 2.61 -4.69
C LEU A 24 -8.85 1.16 -5.13
N ALA A 25 -8.95 0.89 -6.44
CA ALA A 25 -9.03 -0.48 -6.95
C ALA A 25 -7.78 -1.30 -6.62
N ALA A 26 -6.59 -0.70 -6.70
CA ALA A 26 -5.35 -1.33 -6.29
C ALA A 26 -5.35 -1.66 -4.79
N ALA A 27 -5.79 -0.72 -3.94
CA ALA A 27 -5.89 -0.94 -2.49
C ALA A 27 -6.84 -2.10 -2.14
N VAL A 28 -7.98 -2.18 -2.82
CA VAL A 28 -8.92 -3.30 -2.67
C VAL A 28 -8.29 -4.62 -3.10
N GLY A 29 -7.58 -4.63 -4.24
CA GLY A 29 -6.85 -5.80 -4.71
C GLY A 29 -5.84 -6.29 -3.67
N LEU A 30 -5.03 -5.38 -3.12
CA LEU A 30 -4.06 -5.72 -2.07
C LEU A 30 -4.74 -6.27 -0.81
N ALA A 31 -5.83 -5.64 -0.36
CA ALA A 31 -6.58 -6.09 0.80
C ALA A 31 -7.16 -7.51 0.61
N GLN A 32 -7.62 -7.85 -0.60
CA GLN A 32 -8.10 -9.19 -0.93
C GLN A 32 -7.01 -10.27 -0.87
N HIS A 33 -5.74 -9.88 -1.05
CA HIS A 33 -4.57 -10.78 -0.96
C HIS A 33 -3.93 -10.77 0.44
N GLY A 34 -4.56 -10.11 1.42
CA GLY A 34 -4.05 -10.04 2.79
C GLY A 34 -2.95 -8.99 3.00
N SER A 35 -2.69 -8.14 2.00
CA SER A 35 -1.67 -7.08 2.09
C SER A 35 -2.30 -5.74 2.45
N GLY A 36 -1.77 -5.10 3.47
CA GLY A 36 -2.15 -3.73 3.86
C GLY A 36 -1.59 -2.69 2.88
N SER A 37 -2.29 -1.57 2.74
CA SER A 37 -1.75 -0.42 1.98
C SER A 37 -2.09 0.91 2.65
N THR A 38 -1.23 1.90 2.43
CA THR A 38 -1.48 3.30 2.76
C THR A 38 -1.71 4.06 1.47
N ILE A 39 -2.71 4.93 1.43
CA ILE A 39 -3.00 5.77 0.26
C ILE A 39 -2.66 7.22 0.59
N LEU A 40 -1.86 7.85 -0.26
CA LEU A 40 -1.60 9.29 -0.24
C LEU A 40 -2.39 9.97 -1.37
N GLU A 41 -3.26 10.91 -1.02
CA GLU A 41 -4.00 11.74 -1.97
C GLU A 41 -3.72 13.21 -1.71
N SER A 42 -3.58 13.98 -2.77
CA SER A 42 -3.30 15.42 -2.71
C SER A 42 -4.57 16.22 -2.41
N CYS A 43 -5.70 15.78 -2.96
CA CYS A 43 -7.01 16.37 -2.72
C CYS A 43 -7.56 16.04 -1.33
N PRO A 44 -8.39 16.91 -0.74
CA PRO A 44 -9.07 16.64 0.53
C PRO A 44 -10.21 15.59 0.41
N ARG A 45 -10.32 14.93 -0.75
CA ARG A 45 -11.33 13.92 -1.08
C ARG A 45 -10.75 12.81 -1.93
N LEU A 46 -11.27 11.62 -1.77
CA LEU A 46 -11.01 10.47 -2.64
C LEU A 46 -11.88 10.55 -3.91
N GLY A 47 -11.53 9.75 -4.92
CA GLY A 47 -12.29 9.63 -6.18
C GLY A 47 -11.60 10.25 -7.39
N GLY A 48 -10.51 10.99 -7.21
CA GLY A 48 -9.74 11.57 -8.32
C GLY A 48 -10.54 12.64 -9.06
N ARG A 49 -10.83 12.41 -10.35
CA ARG A 49 -11.51 13.39 -11.22
C ARG A 49 -13.04 13.26 -11.24
N ALA A 50 -13.61 12.40 -10.39
CA ALA A 50 -15.05 12.19 -10.25
C ALA A 50 -15.69 13.17 -9.25
#